data_AF-W7Q1R7-F1
#
_entry.id   AF-W7Q1R7-F1
#
_cell.length_a   1.000
_cell.length_b   1.000
_cell.length_c   1.000
_cell.angle_alpha   90.00
_cell.angle_beta   90.00
_cell.angle_gamma   90.00
#
_symmetry.space_group_name_H-M   'P 1'
#
loop_
_entity.id
_entity.type
_entity.pdbx_description
1 polymer ?
#
loop_
_entity_poly.entity_id
_entity_poly.type
_entity_poly.pdbx_seq_one_letter_code
_entity_poly.pdbx_strand_id
1 'polypeptide(L)'
;MAGMIASQCGTPLMPAGLLHDRQFTPLETVVPGVDCLGDLLSEQGYRLTYMGGASTAFAGKGLFYKDHGFDTVLGREDLQPASTTPTTSTTGASMTTRSTISPWRRSVA
;
A
#
# COMPACT_ATOMS: atom_id res chain seq x y z
N MET A 1 -7.97 8.60 7.40
CA MET A 1 -9.04 7.59 7.44
C MET A 1 -10.39 8.15 7.01
N ALA A 2 -10.86 9.27 7.55
CA ALA A 2 -12.17 9.83 7.18
C ALA A 2 -12.42 9.94 5.67
N GLY A 3 -11.48 10.52 4.91
CA GLY A 3 -11.60 10.60 3.45
C GLY A 3 -11.60 9.23 2.75
N MET A 4 -10.89 8.23 3.27
CA MET A 4 -10.88 6.88 2.71
C MET A 4 -12.23 6.19 2.93
N ILE A 5 -12.81 6.30 4.13
CA ILE A 5 -14.13 5.73 4.42
C ILE A 5 -15.21 6.44 3.61
N ALA A 6 -15.15 7.77 3.51
CA ALA A 6 -16.11 8.52 2.70
C ALA A 6 -16.04 8.16 1.21
N SER A 7 -14.84 7.99 0.64
CA SER A 7 -14.69 7.65 -0.77
C SER A 7 -15.06 6.19 -1.08
N GLN A 8 -14.77 5.28 -0.16
CA GLN A 8 -14.99 3.86 -0.39
C GLN A 8 -16.38 3.39 0.04
N CYS A 9 -16.96 3.98 1.08
CA CYS A 9 -18.22 3.50 1.68
C CYS A 9 -19.36 4.53 1.57
N GLY A 10 -19.08 5.76 1.12
CA GLY A 10 -20.09 6.82 1.02
C GLY A 10 -20.62 7.34 2.36
N THR A 11 -19.96 6.98 3.48
CA THR A 11 -20.38 7.37 4.84
C THR A 11 -19.33 8.24 5.52
N PRO A 12 -19.73 9.17 6.41
CA PRO A 12 -18.76 9.91 7.22
C PRO A 12 -18.08 8.96 8.21
N LEU A 13 -16.82 9.24 8.55
CA LEU A 13 -16.18 8.58 9.69
C LEU A 13 -16.89 9.04 10.97
N MET A 14 -17.72 8.16 11.53
CA MET A 14 -18.34 8.39 12.83
C MET A 14 -17.22 8.36 13.89
N PRO A 15 -17.02 9.44 14.66
CA PRO A 15 -16.10 9.38 15.78
C PRO A 15 -16.70 8.45 16.84
N ALA A 16 -16.14 7.25 16.98
CA ALA A 16 -16.35 6.47 18.19
C ALA A 16 -15.93 7.38 19.36
N GLY A 17 -16.89 7.70 20.24
CA GLY A 17 -16.73 8.74 21.25
C GLY A 17 -15.43 8.53 22.05
N LEU A 18 -14.65 9.61 22.15
CA LEU A 18 -13.35 9.70 22.84
C LEU A 18 -12.17 9.06 22.09
N LEU A 19 -11.80 9.64 20.95
CA LEU A 19 -10.46 9.48 20.36
C LEU A 19 -9.40 10.17 21.24
N HIS A 20 -9.16 9.63 22.43
CA HIS A 20 -7.87 9.83 23.09
C HIS A 20 -6.96 8.71 22.66
N ASP A 21 -5.85 9.16 22.12
CA ASP A 21 -4.73 8.38 21.65
C ASP A 21 -4.90 7.84 20.21
N ARG A 22 -3.77 7.45 19.63
CA ARG A 22 -3.52 7.24 18.19
C ARG A 22 -4.11 5.93 17.64
N GLN A 23 -5.25 5.46 18.17
CA GLN A 23 -5.67 4.07 18.04
C GLN A 23 -6.89 3.86 17.14
N PHE A 24 -6.63 3.31 15.96
CA PHE A 24 -7.52 2.27 15.42
C PHE A 24 -7.14 0.89 15.99
N THR A 25 -6.45 0.86 17.13
CA THR A 25 -5.97 -0.34 17.83
C THR A 25 -6.73 -0.50 19.15
N PRO A 26 -7.60 -1.50 19.35
CA PRO A 26 -7.85 -2.68 18.52
C PRO A 26 -9.28 -2.61 17.95
N LEU A 27 -9.48 -1.85 16.87
CA LEU A 27 -10.67 -2.12 16.06
C LEU A 27 -10.34 -3.39 15.27
N GLU A 28 -10.98 -4.50 15.63
CA GLU A 28 -10.87 -5.77 14.88
C GLU A 28 -11.44 -5.65 13.47
N THR A 29 -12.34 -4.68 13.27
CA THR A 29 -12.95 -4.36 11.99
C THR A 29 -13.19 -2.85 11.90
N VAL A 30 -12.94 -2.26 10.73
CA VAL A 30 -13.18 -0.84 10.47
C VAL A 30 -14.48 -0.70 9.69
N VAL A 31 -15.46 0.04 10.23
CA VAL A 31 -16.80 0.24 9.64
C VAL A 31 -17.59 -1.09 9.45
N PRO A 32 -17.81 -1.86 10.53
CA PRO A 32 -18.59 -3.09 10.44
C PRO A 32 -20.05 -2.80 10.04
N GLY A 33 -20.63 -3.66 9.20
CA GLY A 33 -22.04 -3.62 8.81
C GLY A 33 -22.39 -2.58 7.73
N VAL A 34 -21.38 -2.05 7.02
CA VAL A 34 -21.58 -1.19 5.86
C VAL A 34 -20.96 -1.85 4.64
N ASP A 35 -21.74 -2.04 3.59
CA ASP A 35 -21.24 -2.50 2.29
C ASP A 35 -20.53 -1.34 1.59
N CYS A 36 -19.22 -1.45 1.47
CA CYS A 36 -18.40 -0.47 0.78
C CYS A 36 -18.25 -0.87 -0.70
N LEU A 37 -17.80 0.08 -1.52
CA LEU A 37 -17.52 -0.12 -2.94
C LEU A 37 -16.60 -1.33 -3.19
N GLY A 38 -15.65 -1.55 -2.29
CA GLY A 38 -14.74 -2.70 -2.38
C GLY A 38 -15.46 -4.05 -2.24
N ASP A 39 -16.43 -4.15 -1.34
CA ASP A 39 -17.25 -5.36 -1.14
C ASP A 39 -18.04 -5.68 -2.41
N LEU A 40 -18.78 -4.69 -2.91
CA LEU A 40 -19.61 -4.82 -4.11
C LEU A 40 -18.79 -5.21 -5.34
N LEU A 41 -17.61 -4.59 -5.52
CA LEU A 41 -16.75 -4.91 -6.67
C LEU A 41 -16.11 -6.30 -6.52
N SER A 42 -15.71 -6.69 -5.31
CA SER A 42 -15.16 -8.02 -5.02
C SER A 42 -16.20 -9.12 -5.31
N GLU A 43 -17.45 -8.95 -4.88
CA GLU A 43 -18.57 -9.86 -5.18
C GLU A 43 -18.79 -10.06 -6.68
N GLN A 44 -18.56 -9.00 -7.47
CA GLN A 44 -18.69 -9.03 -8.92
C GLN A 44 -17.43 -9.57 -9.64
N GLY A 45 -16.45 -10.07 -8.89
CA GLY A 45 -15.23 -10.69 -9.42
C GLY A 45 -14.17 -9.71 -9.87
N TYR A 46 -14.24 -8.44 -9.46
CA TYR A 46 -13.17 -7.49 -9.74
C TYR A 46 -11.96 -7.76 -8.85
N ARG A 47 -10.77 -7.59 -9.43
CA ARG A 47 -9.52 -7.57 -8.68
C ARG A 47 -9.23 -6.17 -8.19
N LEU A 48 -9.09 -6.01 -6.88
CA LEU A 48 -8.96 -4.72 -6.23
C LEU A 48 -7.58 -4.55 -5.62
N THR A 49 -7.01 -3.36 -5.79
CA THR A 49 -5.67 -3.05 -5.27
C THR A 49 -5.63 -1.65 -4.67
N TYR A 50 -5.19 -1.57 -3.43
CA TYR A 50 -4.84 -0.33 -2.76
C TYR A 50 -3.32 -0.15 -2.84
N MET A 51 -2.88 1.04 -3.21
CA MET A 51 -1.47 1.44 -3.16
C MET A 51 -1.36 2.81 -2.51
N GLY A 52 -0.48 2.95 -1.53
CA GLY A 52 -0.26 4.21 -0.85
C GLY A 52 1.15 4.36 -0.33
N GLY A 53 1.70 5.58 -0.40
CA GLY A 53 3.07 5.86 0.06
C GLY A 53 3.25 5.82 1.59
N ALA A 54 2.18 5.60 2.35
CA ALA A 54 2.23 5.45 3.80
C ALA A 54 2.16 3.97 4.21
N SER A 55 2.77 3.63 5.34
CA SER A 55 2.75 2.25 5.88
C SER A 55 1.33 1.72 6.05
N THR A 56 1.02 0.51 5.59
CA THR A 56 -0.32 -0.10 5.73
C THR A 56 -0.77 -0.22 7.19
N ALA A 57 0.17 -0.34 8.13
CA ALA A 57 -0.10 -0.41 9.57
C ALA A 57 -0.60 0.91 10.18
N PHE A 58 -0.38 2.05 9.51
CA PHE A 58 -0.78 3.35 10.05
C PHE A 58 -2.30 3.55 9.95
N ALA A 59 -2.90 3.87 11.11
CA ALA A 59 -4.30 4.25 11.27
C ALA A 59 -5.32 3.19 10.78
N GLY A 60 -4.98 1.90 10.88
CA GLY A 60 -5.90 0.81 10.55
C GLY A 60 -6.26 0.70 9.07
N LYS A 61 -5.62 1.44 8.15
CA LYS A 61 -5.97 1.39 6.73
C LYS A 61 -5.74 0.01 6.10
N GLY A 62 -4.68 -0.68 6.53
CA GLY A 62 -4.36 -2.00 6.02
C GLY A 62 -5.44 -3.02 6.33
N LEU A 63 -6.02 -2.91 7.54
CA LEU A 63 -7.16 -3.72 7.97
C LEU A 63 -8.41 -3.33 7.15
N PHE A 64 -8.73 -2.03 7.09
CA PHE A 64 -9.86 -1.51 6.32
C PHE A 64 -9.92 -2.03 4.88
N TYR A 65 -8.83 -1.89 4.10
CA TYR A 65 -8.86 -2.35 2.71
C TYR A 65 -8.99 -3.87 2.59
N LYS A 66 -8.33 -4.64 3.47
CA LYS A 66 -8.41 -6.11 3.46
C LYS A 66 -9.80 -6.62 3.82
N ASP A 67 -10.43 -6.00 4.82
CA ASP A 67 -11.77 -6.37 5.26
C ASP A 67 -12.84 -6.00 4.22
N HIS A 68 -12.56 -5.03 3.35
CA HIS A 68 -13.47 -4.57 2.30
C HIS A 68 -13.10 -5.04 0.88
N GLY A 69 -12.73 -6.31 0.75
CA GLY A 69 -12.62 -7.00 -0.55
C GLY A 69 -11.37 -6.69 -1.38
N PHE A 70 -10.36 -5.97 -0.86
CA PHE A 70 -9.13 -5.72 -1.61
C PHE A 70 -8.16 -6.91 -1.57
N ASP A 71 -7.81 -7.43 -2.74
CA ASP A 71 -6.86 -8.53 -2.90
C ASP A 71 -5.44 -8.13 -2.52
N THR A 72 -5.07 -6.88 -2.84
CA THR A 72 -3.69 -6.40 -2.70
C THR A 72 -3.68 -5.04 -2.02
N VAL A 73 -2.87 -4.92 -0.97
CA VAL A 73 -2.76 -3.69 -0.17
C VAL A 73 -1.28 -3.37 0.00
N LEU A 74 -0.78 -2.40 -0.77
CA LEU A 74 0.63 -2.02 -0.81
C LEU A 74 0.85 -0.70 -0.08
N GLY A 75 1.75 -0.73 0.90
CA GLY A 75 2.20 0.43 1.63
C GLY A 75 3.61 0.85 1.26
N ARG A 76 4.13 1.77 2.06
CA ARG A 76 5.51 2.26 1.94
C ARG A 76 6.54 1.13 1.90
N GLU A 77 6.38 0.11 2.74
CA GLU A 77 7.30 -1.02 2.87
C GLU A 77 7.32 -1.89 1.61
N ASP A 78 6.19 -1.99 0.90
CA ASP A 78 6.05 -2.77 -0.33
C ASP A 78 6.50 -1.98 -1.57
N LEU A 79 6.38 -0.65 -1.52
CA LEU A 79 6.60 0.24 -2.66
C LEU A 79 7.99 0.91 -2.66
N GLN A 80 8.69 0.93 -1.53
CA GLN A 80 10.06 1.46 -1.50
C GLN A 80 11.00 0.49 -2.20
N PRO A 81 11.84 0.96 -3.15
CA PRO A 81 12.91 0.14 -3.68
C PRO A 81 13.82 -0.26 -2.51
N ALA A 82 14.29 -1.52 -2.51
CA ALA A 82 15.28 -1.95 -1.54
C ALA A 82 16.43 -0.95 -1.57
N SER A 83 16.58 -0.17 -0.51
CA SER A 83 17.68 0.77 -0.41
C SER A 83 18.94 -0.07 -0.35
N THR A 84 19.68 -0.14 -1.46
CA THR A 84 21.09 -0.49 -1.41
C THR A 84 21.74 0.62 -0.60
N THR A 85 21.77 0.47 0.73
CA THR A 85 22.75 1.19 1.54
C THR A 85 24.08 0.82 0.91
N PRO A 86 24.84 1.78 0.33
CA PRO A 86 26.19 1.47 -0.05
C PRO A 86 26.90 1.17 1.27
N THR A 87 27.10 -0.11 1.56
CA THR A 87 28.03 -0.50 2.60
C THR A 87 29.35 0.10 2.15
N THR A 88 29.78 1.18 2.80
CA THR A 88 31.12 1.73 2.64
C THR A 88 32.08 0.69 3.19
N SER A 89 32.29 -0.40 2.45
CA SER A 89 33.40 -1.30 2.66
C SER A 89 34.63 -0.51 2.25
N THR A 90 35.29 0.08 3.25
CA THR A 90 36.67 0.51 3.15
C THR A 90 37.51 -0.72 2.80
N THR A 91 37.61 -1.02 1.51
CA THR A 91 38.64 -1.87 0.95
C THR A 91 38.86 -1.34 -0.46
N GLY A 92 39.82 -0.43 -0.59
CA GLY A 92 40.28 0.00 -1.89
C GLY A 92 40.84 -1.19 -2.65
N ALA A 93 40.41 -1.35 -3.90
CA ALA A 93 41.28 -1.69 -5.03
C ALA A 93 40.47 -1.80 -6.33
N SER A 94 40.83 -0.93 -7.27
CA SER A 94 40.84 -1.14 -8.72
C SER A 94 39.50 -1.37 -9.43
N MET A 95 38.88 -0.25 -9.84
CA MET A 95 38.17 -0.19 -11.10
C MET A 95 39.07 -0.70 -12.23
N THR A 96 38.65 -1.77 -12.92
CA THR A 96 39.17 -2.08 -14.25
C THR A 96 38.03 -2.64 -15.11
N THR A 97 37.49 -1.74 -15.93
CA THR A 97 37.12 -1.93 -17.34
C THR A 97 36.21 -3.12 -17.69
N ARG A 98 35.00 -2.82 -18.18
CA ARG A 98 34.67 -2.97 -19.63
C ARG A 98 33.24 -2.49 -19.90
N SER A 99 33.16 -1.29 -20.49
CA SER A 99 32.01 -0.87 -21.27
C SER A 99 31.80 -1.86 -22.41
N THR A 100 30.64 -2.51 -22.45
CA THR A 100 30.13 -3.13 -23.67
C THR A 100 28.68 -2.70 -23.82
N ILE A 101 28.51 -1.69 -24.66
CA ILE A 101 27.24 -1.26 -25.23
C ILE A 101 26.60 -2.48 -25.92
N SER A 102 25.36 -2.82 -25.57
CA SER A 102 24.56 -3.83 -26.26
C SER A 102 23.29 -3.19 -26.87
N PRO A 103 22.93 -3.50 -28.13
CA PRO A 103 22.07 -2.65 -28.94
C PRO A 103 20.61 -3.13 -28.91
N TRP A 104 19.73 -2.46 -28.16
CA TRP A 104 18.28 -2.66 -28.34
C TRP A 104 17.78 -1.78 -29.49
N ARG A 105 17.91 -2.30 -30.72
CA ARG A 105 17.25 -1.77 -31.91
C ARG A 105 16.07 -2.69 -32.28
N ARG A 106 14.86 -2.13 -32.13
CA ARG A 106 13.58 -2.38 -32.84
C ARG A 106 13.30 -3.78 -33.39
N SER A 107 12.16 -4.34 -32.99
CA SER A 107 11.29 -5.11 -33.89
C SER A 107 9.84 -4.89 -33.49
N VAL A 108 9.18 -4.02 -34.26
CA VAL A 108 7.73 -3.96 -34.39
C VAL A 108 7.44 -4.81 -35.63
N ALA A 109 6.60 -5.82 -35.48
CA ALA A 109 5.96 -6.55 -36.58
C ALA A 109 4.45 -6.39 -36.38
#